data_AF-M1AP90-F1
#
_entry.id   AF-M1AP90-F1
#
_cell.length_a   1.000
_cell.length_b   1.000
_cell.length_c   1.000
_cell.angle_alpha   90.00
_cell.angle_beta   90.00
_cell.angle_gamma   90.00
#
_symmetry.space_group_name_H-M   'P 1'
#
loop_
_entity.id
_entity.type
_entity.pdbx_description
1 polymer ?
#
loop_
_entity_poly.entity_id
_entity_poly.type
_entity_poly.pdbx_seq_one_letter_code
_entity_poly.pdbx_strand_id
1 'polypeptide(L)' 'MPNGEGPKLVEREDGIDAMERYQFHENEELRSMANELVDSYFGEEYGLDE' A
#
# COMPACT_ATOMS: atom_id res chain seq x y z
N MET A 1 -0.46 11.29 4.35
CA MET A 1 -1.70 11.56 5.12
C MET A 1 -1.39 12.52 6.26
N PRO A 2 -2.35 13.33 6.74
CA PRO A 2 -2.14 14.11 7.97
C PRO A 2 -1.65 13.17 9.09
N ASN A 3 -0.61 13.59 9.80
CA ASN A 3 -0.02 12.87 10.96
C ASN A 3 0.63 11.51 10.69
N GLY A 4 0.84 11.08 9.45
CA GLY A 4 1.48 9.77 9.17
C GLY A 4 0.64 8.55 9.57
N GLU A 5 -0.64 8.75 9.92
CA GLU A 5 -1.54 7.66 10.36
C GLU A 5 -2.02 6.75 9.21
N GLY A 6 -1.76 7.16 7.97
CA GLY A 6 -2.27 6.48 6.78
C GLY A 6 -1.87 5.01 6.68
N PRO A 7 -0.57 4.67 6.75
CA PRO A 7 -0.12 3.30 6.76
C PRO A 7 -0.74 2.45 7.88
N LYS A 8 -0.83 2.99 9.11
CA LYS A 8 -1.44 2.30 10.27
C LYS A 8 -2.93 2.03 10.06
N LEU A 9 -3.65 2.96 9.43
CA LEU A 9 -5.05 2.77 9.07
C LEU A 9 -5.18 1.68 8.00
N VAL A 10 -4.34 1.71 6.97
CA VAL A 10 -4.38 0.73 5.88
C VAL A 10 -4.02 -0.66 6.39
N GLU A 11 -3.03 -0.79 7.27
CA GLU A 11 -2.68 -2.05 7.93
C GLU A 11 -3.84 -2.59 8.79
N ARG A 12 -4.48 -1.73 9.60
CA ARG A 12 -5.59 -2.13 10.48
C ARG A 12 -6.80 -2.67 9.71
N GLU A 13 -7.03 -2.20 8.49
CA GLU A 13 -8.17 -2.58 7.66
C GLU A 13 -7.81 -3.64 6.59
N ASP A 14 -6.70 -4.39 6.78
CA ASP A 14 -6.20 -5.42 5.84
C ASP A 14 -5.99 -4.88 4.40
N GLY A 15 -5.65 -3.60 4.29
CA GLY A 15 -5.49 -2.93 3.01
C GLY A 15 -4.30 -3.41 2.20
N ILE A 16 -3.24 -3.92 2.86
CA ILE A 16 -2.08 -4.55 2.20
C ILE A 16 -2.56 -5.75 1.38
N ASP A 17 -3.26 -6.69 2.03
CA ASP A 17 -3.83 -7.87 1.39
C ASP A 17 -4.72 -7.53 0.21
N ALA A 18 -5.50 -6.44 0.31
CA ALA A 18 -6.33 -5.97 -0.78
C ALA A 18 -5.49 -5.48 -1.98
N MET A 19 -4.39 -4.77 -1.74
CA MET A 19 -3.52 -4.24 -2.79
C MET A 19 -2.64 -5.31 -3.43
N GLU A 20 -2.07 -6.22 -2.65
CA GLU A 20 -1.21 -7.31 -3.15
C GLU A 20 -1.93 -8.22 -4.15
N ARG A 21 -3.24 -8.46 -3.95
CA ARG A 21 -4.09 -9.21 -4.90
C ARG A 21 -4.08 -8.62 -6.31
N TYR A 22 -3.86 -7.31 -6.44
CA TYR A 22 -3.88 -6.61 -7.72
C TYR A 22 -2.49 -6.39 -8.33
N GLN A 23 -1.40 -6.60 -7.58
CA GLN A 23 -0.02 -6.45 -8.10
C GLN A 23 0.35 -7.47 -9.20
N PHE A 24 -0.45 -8.52 -9.37
CA PHE A 24 -0.28 -9.53 -10.42
C PHE A 24 -1.47 -9.60 -11.37
N HIS A 25 -2.34 -8.58 -11.37
CA HIS A 25 -3.52 -8.56 -12.20
C HIS A 25 -3.18 -8.37 -13.69
N GLU A 26 -3.93 -9.01 -14.59
CA GLU A 26 -3.70 -8.96 -16.04
C GLU A 26 -3.94 -7.56 -16.63
N ASN A 27 -4.86 -6.80 -16.03
CA ASN A 27 -5.04 -5.38 -16.33
C ASN A 27 -3.85 -4.57 -15.81
N GLU A 28 -3.08 -4.03 -16.74
CA GLU A 28 -1.87 -3.25 -16.47
C GLU A 28 -2.12 -1.99 -15.63
N GLU A 29 -3.24 -1.29 -15.84
CA GLU A 29 -3.57 -0.07 -15.08
C GLU A 29 -3.84 -0.41 -13.61
N LEU A 30 -4.62 -1.47 -13.35
CA LEU A 30 -4.88 -1.94 -11.98
C LEU A 30 -3.60 -2.40 -11.29
N ARG A 31 -2.74 -3.11 -12.04
CA ARG A 31 -1.44 -3.56 -11.56
C ARG A 31 -0.54 -2.37 -11.19
N SER A 32 -0.42 -1.38 -12.07
CA SER A 32 0.40 -0.18 -11.83
C SER A 32 -0.09 0.56 -10.59
N MET A 33 -1.40 0.78 -10.49
CA MET A 33 -2.02 1.46 -9.36
C MET A 33 -1.79 0.71 -8.04
N ALA A 34 -1.91 -0.61 -8.04
CA ALA A 34 -1.66 -1.42 -6.85
C ALA A 34 -0.20 -1.35 -6.40
N ASN A 35 0.75 -1.39 -7.34
CA ASN A 35 2.18 -1.26 -7.02
C ASN A 35 2.51 0.12 -6.44
N GLU A 36 1.98 1.19 -7.03
CA GLU A 36 2.18 2.56 -6.52
C GLU A 36 1.60 2.75 -5.12
N LEU A 37 0.44 2.16 -4.83
CA LEU A 37 -0.17 2.23 -3.52
C LEU A 37 0.64 1.45 -2.47
N VAL A 38 1.10 0.24 -2.78
CA VAL A 38 1.94 -0.53 -1.85
C VAL A 38 3.23 0.24 -1.53
N ASP A 39 3.89 0.82 -2.53
CA ASP A 39 5.10 1.62 -2.32
C ASP A 39 4.80 2.89 -1.48
N SER A 40 3.68 3.57 -1.76
CA SER A 40 3.29 4.80 -1.05
C SER A 40 2.95 4.59 0.43
N TYR A 41 2.42 3.41 0.79
CA TYR A 41 2.01 3.12 2.17
C TYR A 41 3.03 2.25 2.93
N PHE A 42 3.78 1.40 2.23
CA PHE A 42 4.63 0.34 2.81
C PHE A 42 6.00 0.22 2.13
N GLY A 43 6.45 1.25 1.41
CA GLY A 43 7.77 1.32 0.79
C GLY A 43 8.92 1.47 1.78
N GLU A 44 10.11 1.85 1.30
CA GLU A 44 11.38 1.79 2.06
C GLU A 44 11.41 2.57 3.38
N GLU A 45 10.56 3.59 3.54
CA GLU A 45 10.49 4.41 4.75
C GLU A 45 9.50 3.88 5.80
N TYR A 46 8.72 2.83 5.47
CA TYR A 46 7.73 2.27 6.39
C TYR A 46 8.42 1.56 7.57
N GLY A 47 8.03 1.96 8.79
CA GLY A 47 8.57 1.40 10.04
C GLY A 47 9.93 1.94 10.49
N LEU A 48 10.51 2.92 9.78
CA LEU A 48 11.75 3.58 10.20
C LEU A 48 11.55 4.64 11.30
N ASP A 49 10.31 5.07 11.51
CA ASP A 49 9.90 6.07 12.51
C ASP A 49 9.34 5.46 13.82
N GLU A 50 9.48 4.15 14.03
CA GLU A 50 9.10 3.45 15.29
C GLU A 50 10.27 3.16 16.24
#